data_AF-A0A497L2E4-F1
#
_entry.id   AF-A0A497L2E4-F1
#
_cell.length_a   1.000
_cell.length_b   1.000
_cell.length_c   1.000
_cell.angle_alpha   90.00
_cell.angle_beta   90.00
_cell.angle_gamma   90.00
#
_symmetry.space_group_name_H-M   'P 1'
#
loop_
_entity.id
_entity.type
_entity.pdbx_description
1 polymer ?
#
loop_
_entity_poly.entity_id
_entity_poly.type
_entity_poly.pdbx_seq_one_letter_code
_entity_poly.pdbx_strand_id
1 'polypeptide(L)' 'MRQLRTRFRGLGMARTPSRRLRRMMKQMGLKMDTLTDVEEVIIRGRDREIVIEEPIVAVLDMRGERVYQITGGRVKE' A
#
# COMPACT_ATOMS: atom_id res chain seq x y z
N MET A 1 -9.02 21.37 -23.31
CA MET A 1 -8.95 19.99 -22.75
C MET A 1 -8.62 20.09 -21.26
N ARG A 2 -9.58 19.74 -20.40
CA ARG A 2 -9.48 19.91 -18.93
C ARG A 2 -8.55 18.83 -18.36
N GLN A 3 -7.44 19.25 -17.75
CA GLN A 3 -6.64 18.39 -16.89
C GLN A 3 -7.48 18.03 -15.65
N LEU A 4 -7.96 16.79 -15.59
CA LEU A 4 -8.50 16.21 -14.37
C LEU A 4 -7.32 15.93 -13.44
N ARG A 5 -6.97 16.92 -12.63
CA ARG A 5 -6.20 16.70 -11.40
C ARG A 5 -7.09 15.90 -10.45
N THR A 6 -7.10 14.58 -10.61
CA THR A 6 -7.74 13.68 -9.66
C THR A 6 -6.99 13.82 -8.34
N ARG A 7 -7.56 14.61 -7.42
CA ARG A 7 -7.16 14.58 -6.01
C ARG A 7 -7.57 13.21 -5.47
N PHE A 8 -6.72 12.21 -5.62
CA PHE A 8 -6.76 11.02 -4.79
C PHE A 8 -6.49 11.47 -3.35
N ARG A 9 -7.55 11.78 -2.60
CA ARG A 9 -7.52 11.66 -1.14
C ARG A 9 -7.47 10.17 -0.83
N GLY A 10 -6.30 9.54 -1.02
CA GLY A 10 -6.03 8.27 -0.39
C GLY A 10 -6.29 8.45 1.10
N LEU A 11 -6.97 7.49 1.73
CA LEU A 11 -7.11 7.45 3.18
C LEU A 11 -5.72 7.69 3.77
N GLY A 12 -5.54 8.84 4.44
CA GLY A 12 -4.31 9.22 5.09
C GLY A 12 -4.09 8.32 6.29
N MET A 13 -3.72 7.07 6.05
CA MET A 13 -3.18 6.20 7.07
C MET A 13 -1.78 6.74 7.37
N ALA A 14 -1.66 7.36 8.53
CA ALA A 14 -0.43 7.98 9.03
C ALA A 14 0.80 7.14 8.68
N ARG A 15 1.87 7.81 8.24
CA ARG A 15 3.19 7.22 8.01
C ARG A 15 3.52 6.31 9.19
N THR A 16 3.46 5.00 8.98
CA THR A 16 3.62 3.97 10.02
C THR A 16 2.49 3.94 11.07
N PRO A 17 1.75 2.82 11.20
CA PRO A 17 0.79 2.66 12.28
C PRO A 17 1.47 2.74 13.66
N SER A 18 0.84 3.46 14.59
CA SER A 18 1.38 3.70 15.93
C SER A 18 1.66 2.38 16.65
N ARG A 19 2.61 2.40 17.60
CA ARG A 19 2.90 1.24 18.47
C ARG A 19 1.65 0.70 19.20
N ARG A 20 0.68 1.57 19.49
CA ARG A 20 -0.61 1.19 20.10
C ARG A 20 -1.48 0.45 19.09
N LEU A 21 -1.60 0.97 17.87
CA LEU A 21 -2.38 0.35 16.79
C LEU A 21 -1.83 -1.03 16.41
N ARG A 22 -0.50 -1.17 16.30
CA ARG A 22 0.16 -2.46 16.04
C ARG A 22 -0.14 -3.51 17.12
N ARG A 23 -0.14 -3.11 18.40
CA ARG A 23 -0.50 -4.00 19.51
C ARG A 23 -1.95 -4.45 19.44
N MET A 24 -2.86 -3.52 19.15
CA MET A 24 -4.28 -3.82 19.00
C MET A 24 -4.54 -4.79 17.84
N MET A 25 -3.94 -4.55 16.67
CA MET A 25 -4.02 -5.44 15.51
C MET A 25 -3.54 -6.86 15.86
N LYS A 26 -2.38 -6.96 16.54
CA LYS A 26 -1.86 -8.25 17.01
C LYS A 26 -2.83 -8.97 17.97
N GLN A 27 -3.47 -8.24 18.88
CA GLN A 27 -4.48 -8.82 19.79
C GLN A 27 -5.72 -9.34 19.05
N MET A 28 -6.07 -8.71 17.93
CA MET A 28 -7.16 -9.16 17.06
C MET A 28 -6.76 -10.32 16.13
N GLY A 29 -5.54 -10.85 16.27
CA GLY A 29 -5.00 -11.90 15.41
C GLY A 29 -4.60 -11.41 14.02
N LEU A 30 -4.53 -10.09 13.81
CA LEU A 30 -4.09 -9.48 12.55
C LEU A 30 -2.58 -9.31 12.57
N LYS A 31 -1.89 -9.89 11.58
CA LYS A 31 -0.43 -9.81 11.45
C LYS A 31 -0.07 -8.75 10.41
N MET A 32 0.80 -7.82 10.78
CA MET A 32 1.35 -6.82 9.87
C MET A 32 2.85 -7.06 9.68
N ASP A 33 3.27 -7.29 8.45
CA ASP A 33 4.68 -7.45 8.06
C ASP A 33 5.05 -6.39 7.01
N THR A 34 6.35 -6.14 6.85
CA THR A 34 6.90 -5.30 5.78
C THR A 34 7.72 -6.19 4.86
N LEU A 35 7.44 -6.13 3.56
CA LEU A 35 8.21 -6.84 2.55
C LEU A 35 9.44 -5.99 2.21
N THR A 36 10.62 -6.57 2.35
CA THR A 36 11.90 -5.87 2.20
C THR A 36 12.59 -6.11 0.85
N ASP A 37 12.04 -7.02 0.06
CA ASP A 37 12.58 -7.55 -1.19
C ASP A 37 11.74 -7.17 -2.41
N VAL A 38 10.83 -6.19 -2.27
CA VAL A 38 9.97 -5.75 -3.36
C VAL A 38 10.70 -4.71 -4.20
N GLU A 39 11.02 -5.06 -5.43
CA GLU A 39 11.63 -4.16 -6.41
C GLU A 39 10.58 -3.31 -7.14
N GLU A 40 9.40 -3.87 -7.40
CA GLU A 40 8.38 -3.25 -8.24
C GLU A 40 6.96 -3.69 -7.86
N VAL A 41 5.99 -2.77 -8.01
CA VAL A 41 4.56 -3.06 -7.99
C VAL A 41 3.93 -2.62 -9.30
N ILE A 42 3.32 -3.55 -10.02
CA ILE A 42 2.59 -3.30 -11.27
C ILE A 42 1.09 -3.34 -11.01
N ILE A 43 0.40 -2.24 -11.26
CA ILE A 43 -1.06 -2.14 -11.23
C ILE A 43 -1.56 -2.12 -12.67
N ARG A 44 -2.08 -3.27 -13.14
CA ARG A 44 -2.56 -3.43 -14.52
C ARG A 44 -4.08 -3.25 -14.60
N GLY A 45 -4.51 -2.26 -15.38
CA GLY A 45 -5.89 -2.07 -15.81
C GLY A 45 -6.10 -2.61 -17.23
N ARG A 46 -7.30 -2.38 -17.79
CA ARG A 46 -7.61 -2.78 -19.18
C ARG A 46 -6.83 -1.96 -20.21
N ASP A 47 -6.75 -0.65 -19.99
CA ASP A 47 -6.23 0.31 -20.97
C ASP A 47 -4.98 1.06 -20.48
N ARG A 48 -4.44 0.66 -19.32
CA ARG A 48 -3.27 1.31 -18.71
C ARG A 48 -2.54 0.39 -17.76
N GLU A 49 -1.28 0.70 -17.56
CA GLU A 49 -0.43 0.07 -16.55
C GLU A 49 0.15 1.19 -15.67
N ILE A 50 0.31 0.92 -14.38
CA ILE A 50 1.02 1.82 -13.47
C ILE A 50 2.13 0.99 -12.83
N VAL A 51 3.37 1.44 -13.00
CA VAL A 51 4.55 0.79 -12.45
C VAL A 51 5.09 1.65 -11.31
N ILE A 52 5.25 1.05 -10.13
CA ILE A 52 5.83 1.70 -8.95
C ILE A 52 7.14 0.99 -8.63
N GLU A 53 8.26 1.64 -8.96
CA GLU A 53 9.62 1.13 -8.71
C GLU A 53 10.08 1.50 -7.29
N GLU A 54 10.82 0.59 -6.65
CA GLU A 54 11.36 0.70 -5.28
C GLU A 54 10.29 1.10 -4.22
N PRO A 55 9.14 0.39 -4.16
CA PRO A 55 8.08 0.72 -3.20
C PRO A 55 8.40 0.20 -1.80
N ILE A 56 7.82 0.87 -0.79
CA ILE A 56 7.70 0.29 0.56
C ILE A 56 6.36 -0.43 0.62
N VAL A 57 6.37 -1.75 0.75
CA VAL A 57 5.17 -2.58 0.82
C VAL A 57 4.99 -3.18 2.21
N ALA A 58 3.85 -2.88 2.83
CA ALA A 58 3.40 -3.58 4.03
C ALA A 58 2.25 -4.52 3.68
N VAL A 59 2.18 -5.67 4.35
CA VAL A 59 1.10 -6.65 4.21
C VAL A 59 0.39 -6.84 5.54
N LEU A 60 -0.93 -6.84 5.51
CA LEU A 60 -1.80 -7.19 6.62
C LEU A 60 -2.55 -8.47 6.27
N ASP A 61 -2.41 -9.50 7.10
CA ASP A 61 -3.18 -10.74 6.98
C ASP A 61 -4.43 -10.68 7.87
N MET A 62 -5.60 -10.72 7.23
CA MET A 62 -6.92 -10.66 7.84
C MET A 62 -7.68 -11.95 7.52
N ARG A 63 -7.43 -13.02 8.29
CA ARG A 63 -8.21 -14.28 8.21
C ARG A 63 -8.28 -14.85 6.78
N GLY A 64 -7.15 -14.87 6.08
CA GLY A 64 -7.05 -15.40 4.71
C GLY A 64 -7.15 -14.33 3.61
N GLU A 65 -7.57 -13.11 3.94
CA GLU A 65 -7.49 -11.96 3.06
C GLU A 65 -6.21 -11.18 3.32
N ARG A 66 -5.47 -10.85 2.25
CA ARG A 66 -4.24 -10.04 2.35
C ARG A 66 -4.46 -8.65 1.82
N VAL A 67 -4.18 -7.66 2.67
CA VAL A 67 -4.20 -6.25 2.28
C VAL A 67 -2.77 -5.75 2.15
N TYR A 68 -2.42 -5.24 0.97
CA TYR A 68 -1.12 -4.63 0.70
C TYR A 68 -1.23 -3.11 0.73
N GLN A 69 -0.36 -2.48 1.52
CA GLN A 69 -0.19 -1.04 1.55
C GLN A 69 1.11 -0.70 0.81
N ILE A 70 0.97 -0.04 -0.34
CA ILE A 70 2.09 0.44 -1.15
C ILE A 70 2.29 1.93 -0.88
N THR A 71 3.51 2.33 -0.54
CA THR A 71 3.88 3.73 -0.26
C THR A 71 5.26 4.06 -0.82
N GLY A 72 5.49 5.34 -1.15
CA GLY A 72 6.77 5.76 -1.74
C GLY A 72 6.95 5.28 -3.18
N GLY A 73 8.20 5.15 -3.61
CA GLY A 73 8.58 4.69 -4.94
C GLY A 73 8.51 5.75 -6.05
N ARG A 74 9.02 5.38 -7.23
CA ARG A 74 8.93 6.17 -8.47
C ARG A 74 7.82 5.60 -9.36
N VAL A 75 6.90 6.45 -9.80
CA VAL A 75 5.71 6.02 -10.57
C VAL A 75 5.91 6.28 -12.06
N LYS A 76 5.59 5.28 -12.90
CA LYS A 76 5.50 5.36 -14.36
C LYS A 76 4.08 4.92 -14.80
N GLU A 77 3.50 5.60 -15.78
CA GLU A 77 2.18 5.31 -16.37
C GLU A 77 2.29 5.03 -17.88
#